data_AF-A0AAJ5ZZA5-F1
#
_entry.id   AF-A0AAJ5ZZA5-F1
#
_cell.length_a   1.000
_cell.length_b   1.000
_cell.length_c   1.000
_cell.angle_alpha   90.00
_cell.angle_beta   90.00
_cell.angle_gamma   90.00
#
_symmetry.space_group_name_H-M   'P 1'
#
loop_
_entity.id
_entity.type
_entity.pdbx_description
1 polymer ?
#
loop_
_entity_poly.entity_id
_entity_poly.type
_entity_poly.pdbx_seq_one_letter_code
_entity_poly.pdbx_strand_id
1 'polypeptide(L)' 'MYLTSIMDLYSRSIIAWDLADTLSTEVVIPIIKKAKRERQTSPSINHS' A
#
# COMPACT_ATOMS: atom_id res chain seq x y z
N MET A 1 -12.92 13.28 3.70
CA MET A 1 -12.19 12.47 2.71
C MET A 1 -10.72 12.41 3.07
N TYR A 2 -10.20 11.20 3.23
CA TYR A 2 -8.84 10.85 3.60
C TYR A 2 -8.28 9.93 2.53
N LEU A 3 -7.05 10.22 2.08
CA LEU A 3 -6.31 9.39 1.15
C LEU A 3 -5.42 8.43 1.94
N THR A 4 -5.60 7.14 1.73
CA THR A 4 -4.72 6.09 2.28
C THR A 4 -3.94 5.46 1.14
N SER A 5 -2.61 5.52 1.23
CA SER A 5 -1.69 5.08 0.16
C SER A 5 -0.56 4.22 0.71
N ILE A 6 -0.18 3.20 -0.06
CA ILE A 6 0.98 2.34 0.17
C ILE A 6 2.06 2.71 -0.85
N MET A 7 3.24 3.10 -0.37
CA MET A 7 4.37 3.57 -1.18
C MET A 7 5.58 2.64 -1.06
N ASP A 8 6.30 2.44 -2.16
CA ASP A 8 7.65 1.91 -2.11
C ASP A 8 8.63 3.00 -1.69
N LEU A 9 9.27 2.85 -0.53
CA LEU A 9 10.17 3.87 0.01
C LEU A 9 11.45 4.04 -0.80
N TYR A 10 11.91 2.99 -1.49
CA TYR A 10 13.12 3.06 -2.31
C TYR A 10 12.86 3.77 -3.64
N SER A 11 11.82 3.36 -4.36
CA SER A 11 11.49 3.91 -5.69
C SER A 11 10.64 5.18 -5.64
N ARG A 12 10.21 5.61 -4.44
CA ARG A 12 9.26 6.73 -4.22
C ARG A 12 7.98 6.63 -5.06
N SER A 13 7.55 5.41 -5.38
CA SER A 13 6.39 5.14 -6.22
C SER A 13 5.20 4.66 -5.38
N ILE A 14 4.00 5.12 -5.70
CA ILE A 14 2.76 4.68 -5.05
C ILE A 14 2.35 3.33 -5.67
N ILE A 15 2.24 2.29 -4.85
CA ILE A 15 1.88 0.93 -5.28
C ILE A 15 0.36 0.73 -5.23
N ALA A 16 -0.31 1.30 -4.23
CA ALA A 16 -1.76 1.24 -4.09
C ALA A 16 -2.27 2.45 -3.33
N TRP A 17 -3.50 2.87 -3.62
CA TRP A 17 -4.18 3.96 -2.92
C TRP A 17 -5.69 3.73 -2.92
N ASP A 18 -6.37 4.33 -1.95
CA ASP A 18 -7.83 4.43 -1.85
C ASP A 18 -8.25 5.74 -1.15
N LEU A 19 -9.47 6.18 -1.43
CA LEU A 19 -10.09 7.37 -0.86
C LEU A 19 -11.27 6.94 0.00
N ALA A 20 -11.23 7.28 1.29
CA ALA A 20 -12.31 6.98 2.22
C ALA A 20 -12.80 8.24 2.93
N ASP A 21 -14.06 8.27 3.33
CA ASP A 21 -14.61 9.40 4.08
C ASP A 21 -14.05 9.50 5.49
N THR A 22 -13.64 8.36 6.06
CA THR A 22 -13.13 8.23 7.43
C THR A 22 -11.75 7.55 7.46
N LEU A 23 -10.92 7.92 8.42
CA LEU A 23 -9.63 7.27 8.68
C LEU A 23 -9.85 5.98 9.48
N SER A 24 -10.46 4.98 8.84
CA SER A 24 -10.75 3.68 9.45
C SER A 24 -9.71 2.63 9.06
N THR A 25 -9.36 1.74 10.00
CA THR A 25 -8.48 0.59 9.77
C THR A 25 -9.07 -0.42 8.79
N GLU A 26 -10.39 -0.40 8.61
CA GLU A 26 -11.11 -1.23 7.64
C GLU A 26 -10.69 -0.94 6.20
N VAL A 27 -10.31 0.31 5.91
CA VAL A 27 -9.83 0.77 4.59
C VAL A 27 -8.42 0.26 4.31
N VAL A 28 -7.63 -0.05 5.34
CA VAL A 28 -6.23 -0.48 5.20
C VAL A 28 -6.12 -1.92 4.68
N ILE A 29 -6.98 -2.82 5.16
CA ILE A 29 -7.01 -4.24 4.76
C ILE A 29 -7.13 -4.44 3.24
N PRO A 30 -8.12 -3.84 2.54
CA PRO A 30 -8.27 -4.02 1.09
C PRO A 30 -7.11 -3.41 0.30
N ILE A 31 -6.55 -2.28 0.73
CA ILE A 31 -5.40 -1.65 0.09
C ILE A 31 -4.16 -2.52 0.20
N ILE A 32 -3.92 -3.16 1.34
CA ILE A 32 -2.81 -4.11 1.51
C ILE A 32 -2.99 -5.31 0.57
N LYS A 33 -4.21 -5.87 0.47
CA LYS A 33 -4.49 -6.97 -0.46
C LYS A 33 -4.28 -6.54 -1.91
N LYS A 34 -4.71 -5.33 -2.28
CA LYS A 34 -4.44 -4.73 -3.60
C LYS A 34 -2.94 -4.62 -3.85
N ALA A 35 -2.19 -3.98 -2.95
CA ALA A 35 -0.74 -3.82 -3.06
C ALA A 35 0.01 -5.17 -3.14
N LYS A 36 -0.42 -6.18 -2.38
CA LYS A 36 0.16 -7.54 -2.42
C LYS A 36 -0.13 -8.26 -3.74
N ARG A 37 -1.25 -7.96 -4.39
CA ARG A 37 -1.58 -8.50 -5.72
C ARG A 37 -0.77 -7.82 -6.82
N GLU A 38 -0.56 -6.50 -6.70
CA GLU A 38 0.27 -5.73 -7.64
C GLU A 38 1.77 -6.09 -7.50
N ARG A 39 2.26 -6.30 -6.27
CA ARG A 39 3.59 -6.91 -6.02
C ARG A 39 3.50 -8.43 -6.18
N GLN A 40 3.60 -8.93 -7.41
CA GLN A 40 3.70 -10.38 -7.71
C GLN A 40 4.97 -11.06 -7.15
N THR A 41 5.73 -10.42 -6.26
CA THR A 41 7.09 -10.83 -5.90
C THR A 41 7.31 -10.78 -4.40
N SER A 42 7.89 -11.86 -3.88
CA SER A 42 8.35 -12.08 -2.50
C SER A 42 9.05 -10.86 -1.90
N PRO A 43 8.95 -10.62 -0.57
CA PRO A 43 9.58 -9.47 0.06
C PRO A 43 11.10 -9.61 -0.04
N SER A 44 11.74 -8.86 -0.94
CA SER A 44 13.18 -8.71 -0.92
C SER A 44 13.53 -7.77 0.23
N ILE A 45 13.85 -8.35 1.37
CA ILE A 45 14.49 -7.68 2.50
C ILE A 45 15.92 -7.37 2.05
N ASN A 46 16.11 -6.18 1.48
CA ASN A 46 17.44 -5.67 1.17
C ASN A 46 18.07 -5.20 2.49
N HIS A 47 18.82 -6.09 3.15
CA HIS A 47 19.76 -5.71 4.19
C HIS A 47 21.06 -5.27 3.51
N SER A 48 21.41 -3.99 3.62
CA SER A 48 22.73 -3.47 3.23
C SER A 48 23.73 -3.66 4.36
#